data_AF-A0A8S3UPP0-F1
#
_entry.id   AF-A0A8S3UPP0-F1
#
_cell.length_a   1.000
_cell.length_b   1.000
_cell.length_c   1.000
_cell.angle_alpha   90.00
_cell.angle_beta   90.00
_cell.angle_gamma   90.00
#
_symmetry.space_group_name_H-M   'P 1'
#
loop_
_entity.id
_entity.type
_entity.pdbx_description
1 polymer ?
#
loop_
_entity_poly.entity_id
_entity_poly.type
_entity_poly.pdbx_seq_one_letter_code
_entity_poly.pdbx_strand_id
1 'polypeptide(L)'
;MTMNRPSFKVTSDKPGSDVAGEYAAAMAVASIVFKDKDPAFSIKLLNHSKEIYTFGKTYTGLFRDSVKGAGYGTSDYKDEMAVGAGMLYLATNNSQYLTDAESFHQHGNQWGQSWENKYTASMVLLYQITKKDVYKQDIETTFGNWLPGATGPSAVPYTPKGLAYRTKWGSLRHAANQAFLALIAAEAGINPTEYRNWAKSQIGYILGDTGRSFVVGFGVSPPTHEHHRAASCPVIPATCSHDFLDMKYPNPHILYGALVGGPGQNDEYDDVRTDYVRNEVALDYNAGFKAQWQCYADVPPVPGGGIGQAPGFRLAKLEMFSI
;
A
#
# COMPACT_ATOMS: atom_id res chain seq x y z
N MET A 1 -0.63 -24.92 -15.36
CA MET A 1 -2.02 -24.41 -15.44
C MET A 1 -2.55 -24.68 -16.84
N THR A 2 -3.72 -25.29 -16.99
CA THR A 2 -4.29 -25.71 -18.30
C THR A 2 -5.69 -25.15 -18.57
N MET A 3 -6.27 -24.40 -17.62
CA MET A 3 -7.58 -23.75 -17.79
C MET A 3 -7.50 -22.52 -18.70
N ASN A 4 -8.65 -22.09 -19.23
CA ASN A 4 -8.77 -20.84 -19.98
C ASN A 4 -8.38 -19.62 -19.13
N ARG A 5 -7.59 -18.70 -19.72
CA ARG A 5 -7.14 -17.45 -19.09
C ARG A 5 -7.54 -16.25 -19.98
N PRO A 6 -8.83 -15.85 -19.97
CA PRO A 6 -9.31 -14.78 -20.83
C PRO A 6 -8.67 -13.43 -20.48
N SER A 7 -8.49 -12.59 -21.50
CA SER A 7 -8.05 -11.20 -21.32
C SER A 7 -9.23 -10.25 -21.37
N PHE A 8 -9.26 -9.31 -20.44
CA PHE A 8 -10.28 -8.26 -20.36
C PHE A 8 -9.64 -6.90 -20.57
N LYS A 9 -10.43 -5.93 -21.05
CA LYS A 9 -9.97 -4.55 -21.26
C LYS A 9 -11.09 -3.56 -21.01
N VAL A 10 -10.71 -2.35 -20.63
CA VAL A 10 -11.58 -1.16 -20.67
C VAL A 10 -11.54 -0.54 -22.06
N THR A 11 -12.61 0.15 -22.44
CA THR A 11 -12.79 0.84 -23.72
C THR A 11 -13.63 2.10 -23.51
N SER A 12 -13.82 2.94 -24.53
CA SER A 12 -14.71 4.12 -24.44
C SER A 12 -16.14 3.76 -24.01
N ASP A 13 -16.65 2.61 -24.46
CA ASP A 13 -18.01 2.15 -24.16
C ASP A 13 -18.08 1.32 -22.86
N LYS A 14 -16.91 0.94 -22.34
CA LYS A 14 -16.72 0.16 -21.11
C LYS A 14 -15.57 0.79 -20.29
N PRO A 15 -15.81 1.96 -19.68
CA PRO A 15 -14.76 2.77 -19.04
C PRO A 15 -14.24 2.16 -17.73
N GLY A 16 -13.14 2.71 -17.23
CA GLY A 16 -12.53 2.32 -15.95
C GLY A 16 -11.51 3.38 -15.51
N SER A 17 -12.01 4.49 -15.00
CA SER A 17 -11.24 5.63 -14.52
C SER A 17 -10.42 5.28 -13.29
N ASP A 18 -10.93 4.42 -12.43
CA ASP A 18 -10.25 3.85 -11.26
C ASP A 18 -8.93 3.18 -11.69
N VAL A 19 -9.00 2.16 -12.53
CA VAL A 19 -7.80 1.48 -13.03
C VAL A 19 -6.95 2.40 -13.90
N ALA A 20 -7.54 3.29 -14.70
CA ALA A 20 -6.79 4.22 -15.53
C ALA A 20 -5.97 5.22 -14.70
N GLY A 21 -6.55 5.78 -13.63
CA GLY A 21 -5.85 6.65 -12.68
C GLY A 21 -4.72 5.93 -11.96
N GLU A 22 -4.95 4.69 -11.55
CA GLU A 22 -3.92 3.85 -10.91
C GLU A 22 -2.74 3.56 -11.84
N TYR A 23 -3.03 3.13 -13.08
CA TYR A 23 -1.99 2.88 -14.08
C TYR A 23 -1.25 4.16 -14.47
N ALA A 24 -1.96 5.30 -14.55
CA ALA A 24 -1.34 6.61 -14.76
C ALA A 24 -0.35 6.93 -13.64
N ALA A 25 -0.76 6.78 -12.37
CA ALA A 25 0.08 7.02 -11.20
C ALA A 25 1.34 6.14 -11.23
N ALA A 26 1.16 4.82 -11.40
CA ALA A 26 2.26 3.86 -11.42
C ALA A 26 3.28 4.17 -12.53
N MET A 27 2.81 4.45 -13.76
CA MET A 27 3.70 4.77 -14.88
C MET A 27 4.35 6.15 -14.74
N ALA A 28 3.66 7.15 -14.18
CA ALA A 28 4.24 8.47 -13.93
C ALA A 28 5.38 8.38 -12.91
N VAL A 29 5.15 7.71 -11.79
CA VAL A 29 6.17 7.47 -10.76
C VAL A 29 7.34 6.67 -11.33
N ALA A 30 7.08 5.57 -12.03
CA ALA A 30 8.13 4.78 -12.65
C ALA A 30 8.95 5.62 -13.65
N SER A 31 8.32 6.52 -14.41
CA SER A 31 9.05 7.41 -15.31
C SER A 31 10.06 8.32 -14.58
N ILE A 32 9.72 8.78 -13.37
CA ILE A 32 10.63 9.58 -12.53
C ILE A 32 11.81 8.72 -12.07
N VAL A 33 11.55 7.49 -11.59
CA VAL A 33 12.57 6.56 -11.08
C VAL A 33 13.56 6.13 -12.16
N PHE A 34 13.06 5.85 -13.37
CA PHE A 34 13.89 5.42 -14.50
C PHE A 34 14.54 6.56 -15.27
N LYS A 35 14.25 7.83 -14.94
CA LYS A 35 14.66 8.99 -15.74
C LYS A 35 16.15 9.00 -16.08
N ASP A 36 17.01 8.71 -15.10
CA ASP A 36 18.47 8.76 -15.27
C ASP A 36 19.07 7.40 -15.63
N LYS A 37 18.42 6.29 -15.24
CA LYS A 37 18.92 4.92 -15.44
C LYS A 37 18.55 4.34 -16.81
N ASP A 38 17.34 4.64 -17.29
CA ASP A 38 16.84 4.24 -18.61
C ASP A 38 15.91 5.35 -19.16
N PRO A 39 16.49 6.40 -19.76
CA PRO A 39 15.72 7.53 -20.26
C PRO A 39 14.70 7.14 -21.34
N ALA A 40 15.01 6.14 -22.17
CA ALA A 40 14.11 5.69 -23.23
C ALA A 40 12.87 5.01 -22.63
N PHE A 41 13.05 4.15 -21.63
CA PHE A 41 11.94 3.54 -20.90
C PHE A 41 11.15 4.56 -20.09
N SER A 42 11.84 5.51 -19.43
CA SER A 42 11.20 6.63 -18.72
C SER A 42 10.24 7.42 -19.63
N ILE A 43 10.70 7.82 -20.83
CA ILE A 43 9.86 8.53 -21.82
C ILE A 43 8.67 7.67 -22.25
N LYS A 44 8.88 6.37 -22.49
CA LYS A 44 7.80 5.44 -22.86
C LYS A 44 6.73 5.35 -21.77
N LEU A 45 7.14 5.20 -20.51
CA LEU A 45 6.23 5.17 -19.37
C LEU A 45 5.45 6.48 -19.23
N LEU A 46 6.13 7.63 -19.34
CA LEU A 46 5.48 8.93 -19.22
C LEU A 46 4.45 9.18 -20.33
N ASN A 47 4.73 8.75 -21.56
CA ASN A 47 3.78 8.86 -22.66
C ASN A 47 2.52 8.02 -22.39
N HIS A 48 2.68 6.75 -22.02
CA HIS A 48 1.53 5.89 -21.69
C HIS A 48 0.77 6.36 -20.44
N SER A 49 1.46 6.94 -19.45
CA SER A 49 0.82 7.56 -18.28
C SER A 49 -0.13 8.69 -18.70
N LYS A 50 0.31 9.58 -19.60
CA LYS A 50 -0.54 10.66 -20.13
C LYS A 50 -1.73 10.11 -20.93
N GLU A 51 -1.49 9.14 -21.81
CA GLU A 51 -2.53 8.52 -22.63
C GLU A 51 -3.63 7.86 -21.78
N ILE A 52 -3.25 7.03 -20.80
CA ILE A 52 -4.21 6.32 -19.96
C ILE A 52 -4.94 7.27 -19.01
N TYR A 53 -4.26 8.30 -18.50
CA TYR A 53 -4.90 9.34 -17.70
C TYR A 53 -5.95 10.12 -18.50
N THR A 54 -5.60 10.55 -19.71
CA THR A 54 -6.55 11.22 -20.63
C THR A 54 -7.74 10.31 -20.93
N PHE A 55 -7.52 9.01 -21.16
CA PHE A 55 -8.59 8.04 -21.33
C PHE A 55 -9.52 8.00 -20.10
N GLY A 56 -8.98 7.82 -18.89
CA GLY A 56 -9.76 7.74 -17.65
C GLY A 56 -10.53 9.03 -17.32
N LYS A 57 -9.98 10.19 -17.70
CA LYS A 57 -10.65 11.49 -17.54
C LYS A 57 -11.75 11.73 -18.59
N THR A 58 -11.57 11.22 -19.81
CA THR A 58 -12.51 11.42 -20.93
C THR A 58 -13.69 10.46 -20.86
N TYR A 59 -13.43 9.19 -20.56
CA TYR A 59 -14.45 8.14 -20.49
C TYR A 59 -14.58 7.69 -19.04
N THR A 60 -15.51 8.32 -18.32
CA THR A 60 -15.64 8.13 -16.87
C THR A 60 -16.45 6.89 -16.52
N GLY A 61 -15.98 6.12 -15.54
CA GLY A 61 -16.72 4.99 -14.98
C GLY A 61 -15.84 4.04 -14.18
N LEU A 62 -16.45 3.09 -13.49
CA LEU A 62 -15.74 2.12 -12.65
C LEU A 62 -15.41 0.86 -13.44
N PHE A 63 -14.21 0.33 -13.26
CA PHE A 63 -13.76 -0.90 -13.90
C PHE A 63 -14.69 -2.08 -13.60
N ARG A 64 -15.21 -2.19 -12.36
CA ARG A 64 -16.13 -3.27 -11.95
C ARG A 64 -17.46 -3.27 -12.74
N ASP A 65 -17.82 -2.14 -13.32
CA ASP A 65 -19.04 -2.01 -14.13
C ASP A 65 -18.80 -2.47 -15.57
N SER A 66 -17.58 -2.29 -16.04
CA SER A 66 -17.12 -2.66 -17.39
C SER A 66 -16.64 -4.10 -17.51
N VAL A 67 -15.96 -4.61 -16.49
CA VAL A 67 -15.37 -5.95 -16.43
C VAL A 67 -15.95 -6.70 -15.24
N LYS A 68 -16.90 -7.59 -15.52
CA LYS A 68 -17.55 -8.42 -14.50
C LYS A 68 -16.65 -9.59 -14.10
N GLY A 69 -16.67 -9.93 -12.81
CA GLY A 69 -15.95 -11.09 -12.27
C GLY A 69 -14.47 -10.87 -11.93
N ALA A 70 -13.99 -9.63 -11.90
CA ALA A 70 -12.58 -9.32 -11.66
C ALA A 70 -12.11 -9.52 -10.20
N GLY A 71 -13.01 -9.84 -9.25
CA GLY A 71 -12.69 -10.08 -7.84
C GLY A 71 -12.30 -8.82 -7.03
N TYR A 72 -11.87 -7.76 -7.70
CA TYR A 72 -11.57 -6.44 -7.16
C TYR A 72 -12.46 -5.39 -7.83
N GLY A 73 -12.98 -4.46 -7.04
CA GLY A 73 -13.77 -3.35 -7.56
C GLY A 73 -13.80 -2.20 -6.56
N THR A 74 -13.65 -0.97 -7.06
CA THR A 74 -13.71 0.23 -6.25
C THR A 74 -15.13 0.79 -6.19
N SER A 75 -15.39 1.64 -5.21
CA SER A 75 -16.66 2.36 -5.05
C SER A 75 -16.62 3.80 -5.57
N ASP A 76 -15.42 4.34 -5.78
CA ASP A 76 -15.13 5.64 -6.38
C ASP A 76 -13.94 5.47 -7.35
N TYR A 77 -13.71 6.46 -8.22
CA TYR A 77 -12.54 6.55 -9.10
C TYR A 77 -11.77 7.87 -8.91
N LYS A 78 -12.37 8.84 -8.22
CA LYS A 78 -11.82 10.20 -8.17
C LYS A 78 -10.51 10.22 -7.42
N ASP A 79 -10.37 9.40 -6.38
CA ASP A 79 -9.13 9.27 -5.63
C ASP A 79 -7.98 8.68 -6.45
N GLU A 80 -8.22 7.64 -7.28
CA GLU A 80 -7.20 7.20 -8.25
C GLU A 80 -6.86 8.29 -9.26
N MET A 81 -7.86 9.01 -9.76
CA MET A 81 -7.63 10.11 -10.70
C MET A 81 -6.88 11.28 -10.04
N ALA A 82 -7.11 11.56 -8.75
CA ALA A 82 -6.40 12.58 -8.00
C ALA A 82 -4.92 12.21 -7.83
N VAL A 83 -4.63 10.98 -7.42
CA VAL A 83 -3.25 10.49 -7.28
C VAL A 83 -2.54 10.41 -8.64
N GLY A 84 -3.20 9.89 -9.67
CA GLY A 84 -2.66 9.84 -11.04
C GLY A 84 -2.29 11.22 -11.57
N ALA A 85 -3.16 12.22 -11.36
CA ALA A 85 -2.89 13.59 -11.73
C ALA A 85 -1.72 14.19 -10.92
N GLY A 86 -1.69 13.99 -9.60
CA GLY A 86 -0.60 14.47 -8.77
C GLY A 86 0.76 13.90 -9.17
N MET A 87 0.82 12.61 -9.52
CA MET A 87 2.06 11.98 -10.00
C MET A 87 2.47 12.48 -11.38
N LEU A 88 1.51 12.71 -12.28
CA LEU A 88 1.78 13.34 -13.58
C LEU A 88 2.30 14.78 -13.41
N TYR A 89 1.77 15.55 -12.46
CA TYR A 89 2.32 16.86 -12.12
C TYR A 89 3.79 16.74 -11.69
N LEU A 90 4.13 15.80 -10.79
CA LEU A 90 5.52 15.59 -10.38
C LEU A 90 6.43 15.19 -11.55
N ALA A 91 5.93 14.38 -12.48
CA ALA A 91 6.71 13.90 -13.62
C ALA A 91 6.90 14.96 -14.73
N THR A 92 5.96 15.90 -14.88
CA THR A 92 5.96 16.83 -16.03
C THR A 92 6.04 18.31 -15.68
N ASN A 93 5.80 18.68 -14.41
CA ASN A 93 5.62 20.06 -13.97
C ASN A 93 4.50 20.83 -14.74
N ASN A 94 3.48 20.10 -15.23
CA ASN A 94 2.36 20.72 -15.96
C ASN A 94 1.24 21.04 -14.96
N SER A 95 0.97 22.33 -14.74
CA SER A 95 0.01 22.82 -13.76
C SER A 95 -1.41 22.31 -13.98
N GLN A 96 -1.80 21.92 -15.21
CA GLN A 96 -3.12 21.33 -15.46
C GLN A 96 -3.34 20.05 -14.65
N TYR A 97 -2.30 19.23 -14.48
CA TYR A 97 -2.41 18.01 -13.67
C TYR A 97 -2.54 18.32 -12.18
N LEU A 98 -1.94 19.41 -11.70
CA LEU A 98 -2.17 19.85 -10.33
C LEU A 98 -3.62 20.33 -10.16
N THR A 99 -4.14 21.14 -11.09
CA THR A 99 -5.55 21.55 -11.10
C THR A 99 -6.49 20.36 -11.10
N ASP A 100 -6.19 19.34 -11.90
CA ASP A 100 -6.97 18.11 -11.94
C ASP A 100 -6.90 17.36 -10.61
N ALA A 101 -5.71 17.20 -10.03
CA ALA A 101 -5.50 16.54 -8.74
C ALA A 101 -6.31 17.21 -7.62
N GLU A 102 -6.27 18.53 -7.54
CA GLU A 102 -7.05 19.30 -6.56
C GLU A 102 -8.56 19.16 -6.81
N SER A 103 -8.99 19.08 -8.08
CA SER A 103 -10.42 18.96 -8.43
C SER A 103 -11.03 17.59 -8.11
N PHE A 104 -10.23 16.53 -8.18
CA PHE A 104 -10.68 15.17 -7.88
C PHE A 104 -10.58 14.82 -6.39
N HIS A 105 -9.73 15.52 -5.64
CA HIS A 105 -9.54 15.27 -4.20
C HIS A 105 -10.79 15.59 -3.38
N GLN A 106 -11.08 14.73 -2.40
CA GLN A 106 -12.13 14.95 -1.41
C GLN A 106 -11.52 15.28 -0.05
N HIS A 107 -11.92 16.42 0.49
CA HIS A 107 -11.51 16.89 1.82
C HIS A 107 -12.21 16.12 2.95
N GLY A 108 -11.58 16.15 4.13
CA GLY A 108 -12.07 15.57 5.38
C GLY A 108 -11.41 14.24 5.74
N ASN A 109 -12.03 13.56 6.72
CA ASN A 109 -11.55 12.29 7.24
C ASN A 109 -11.67 11.17 6.21
N GLN A 110 -10.64 10.34 6.11
CA GLN A 110 -10.62 9.19 5.22
C GLN A 110 -10.57 7.86 5.97
N TRP A 111 -11.15 6.83 5.34
CA TRP A 111 -11.17 5.48 5.93
C TRP A 111 -9.76 4.92 6.07
N GLY A 112 -8.89 5.16 5.09
CA GLY A 112 -7.47 4.81 5.10
C GLY A 112 -7.02 4.27 3.75
N GLN A 113 -5.71 4.28 3.54
CA GLN A 113 -5.08 3.89 2.29
C GLN A 113 -5.22 2.38 2.02
N SER A 114 -5.69 2.06 0.81
CA SER A 114 -5.75 0.70 0.29
C SER A 114 -5.58 0.70 -1.23
N TRP A 115 -5.77 -0.48 -1.85
CA TRP A 115 -5.90 -0.57 -3.30
C TRP A 115 -7.20 0.07 -3.82
N GLU A 116 -8.23 0.23 -2.98
CA GLU A 116 -9.52 0.82 -3.33
C GLU A 116 -9.65 2.30 -2.98
N ASN A 117 -9.06 2.76 -1.86
CA ASN A 117 -9.18 4.15 -1.40
C ASN A 117 -7.80 4.81 -1.34
N LYS A 118 -7.65 5.92 -2.05
CA LYS A 118 -6.39 6.68 -2.18
C LYS A 118 -6.47 8.12 -1.73
N TYR A 119 -7.57 8.54 -1.11
CA TYR A 119 -7.68 9.92 -0.64
C TYR A 119 -6.64 10.26 0.44
N THR A 120 -6.21 9.30 1.27
CA THR A 120 -5.09 9.52 2.21
C THR A 120 -3.77 9.77 1.48
N ALA A 121 -3.44 9.01 0.43
CA ALA A 121 -2.28 9.32 -0.41
C ALA A 121 -2.43 10.66 -1.13
N SER A 122 -3.63 10.97 -1.64
CA SER A 122 -3.94 12.22 -2.34
C SER A 122 -3.68 13.45 -1.45
N MET A 123 -4.21 13.50 -0.22
CA MET A 123 -3.96 14.63 0.69
C MET A 123 -2.47 14.80 1.03
N VAL A 124 -1.75 13.69 1.25
CA VAL A 124 -0.30 13.73 1.55
C VAL A 124 0.47 14.27 0.34
N LEU A 125 0.18 13.77 -0.86
CA LEU A 125 0.78 14.20 -2.11
C LEU A 125 0.50 15.69 -2.39
N LEU A 126 -0.75 16.11 -2.26
CA LEU A 126 -1.16 17.51 -2.47
C LEU A 126 -0.54 18.44 -1.44
N TYR A 127 -0.40 18.03 -0.17
CA TYR A 127 0.33 18.81 0.83
C TYR A 127 1.82 18.92 0.47
N GLN A 128 2.45 17.84 0.00
CA GLN A 128 3.86 17.89 -0.43
C GLN A 128 4.08 18.87 -1.59
N ILE A 129 3.16 18.89 -2.56
CA ILE A 129 3.22 19.76 -3.72
C ILE A 129 2.91 21.23 -3.37
N THR A 130 1.84 21.47 -2.62
CA THR A 130 1.24 22.82 -2.50
C THR A 130 1.51 23.51 -1.18
N LYS A 131 1.78 22.74 -0.12
CA LYS A 131 1.88 23.22 1.27
C LYS A 131 0.63 23.96 1.79
N LYS A 132 -0.53 23.78 1.15
CA LYS A 132 -1.79 24.39 1.59
C LYS A 132 -2.27 23.75 2.91
N ASP A 133 -2.72 24.59 3.84
CA ASP A 133 -3.18 24.17 5.16
C ASP A 133 -4.39 23.23 5.13
N VAL A 134 -5.24 23.34 4.11
CA VAL A 134 -6.42 22.46 3.97
C VAL A 134 -6.01 20.98 3.90
N TYR A 135 -4.94 20.64 3.18
CA TYR A 135 -4.45 19.27 3.09
C TYR A 135 -3.75 18.84 4.38
N LYS A 136 -3.08 19.77 5.08
CA LYS A 136 -2.54 19.52 6.41
C LYS A 136 -3.66 19.16 7.40
N GLN A 137 -4.77 19.87 7.36
CA GLN A 137 -5.93 19.61 8.22
C GLN A 137 -6.58 18.26 7.91
N ASP A 138 -6.68 17.88 6.63
CA ASP A 138 -7.17 16.56 6.21
C ASP A 138 -6.26 15.43 6.75
N ILE A 139 -4.93 15.63 6.66
CA ILE A 139 -3.90 14.72 7.17
C ILE A 139 -4.02 14.56 8.69
N GLU A 140 -4.06 15.67 9.43
CA GLU A 140 -4.17 15.67 10.89
C GLU A 140 -5.47 15.02 11.37
N THR A 141 -6.58 15.30 10.68
CA THR A 141 -7.88 14.68 10.97
C THR A 141 -7.85 13.18 10.73
N THR A 142 -7.33 12.76 9.58
CA THR A 142 -7.27 11.34 9.22
C THR A 142 -6.36 10.57 10.16
N PHE A 143 -5.11 11.00 10.34
CA PHE A 143 -4.18 10.29 11.25
C PHE A 143 -4.59 10.41 12.71
N GLY A 144 -5.21 11.51 13.14
CA GLY A 144 -5.78 11.64 14.48
C GLY A 144 -6.77 10.51 14.81
N ASN A 145 -7.55 10.04 13.82
CA ASN A 145 -8.43 8.88 14.00
C ASN A 145 -7.72 7.53 13.99
N TRP A 146 -6.51 7.46 13.42
CA TRP A 146 -5.69 6.24 13.39
C TRP A 146 -4.80 6.10 14.62
N LEU A 147 -4.47 7.18 15.32
CA LEU A 147 -3.60 7.16 16.49
C LEU A 147 -4.26 6.53 17.73
N PRO A 148 -3.46 5.96 18.66
CA PRO A 148 -3.99 5.42 19.91
C PRO A 148 -4.72 6.50 20.73
N GLY A 149 -5.84 6.13 21.35
CA GLY A 149 -6.63 7.05 22.17
C GLY A 149 -7.62 7.94 21.39
N ALA A 150 -7.69 7.79 20.07
CA ALA A 150 -8.75 8.40 19.27
C ALA A 150 -10.14 7.99 19.79
N THR A 151 -11.09 8.92 19.76
CA THR A 151 -12.47 8.69 20.19
C THR A 151 -13.47 9.08 19.10
N GLY A 152 -14.67 8.51 19.16
CA GLY A 152 -15.73 8.80 18.21
C GLY A 152 -15.83 7.77 17.08
N PRO A 153 -16.79 7.97 16.14
CA PRO A 153 -17.20 6.94 15.19
C PRO A 153 -16.16 6.63 14.10
N SER A 154 -15.16 7.49 13.93
CA SER A 154 -14.07 7.31 12.96
C SER A 154 -12.79 6.75 13.57
N ALA A 155 -12.72 6.65 14.91
CA ALA A 155 -11.54 6.15 15.61
C ALA A 155 -11.27 4.68 15.26
N VAL A 156 -10.02 4.36 14.95
CA VAL A 156 -9.59 3.00 14.64
C VAL A 156 -9.45 2.21 15.94
N PRO A 157 -10.11 1.04 16.06
CA PRO A 157 -9.91 0.15 17.20
C PRO A 157 -8.47 -0.34 17.30
N TYR A 158 -8.00 -0.59 18.52
CA TYR A 158 -6.70 -1.20 18.76
C TYR A 158 -6.85 -2.59 19.36
N THR A 159 -5.99 -3.50 18.95
CA THR A 159 -5.84 -4.78 19.63
C THR A 159 -5.16 -4.58 21.00
N PRO A 160 -5.34 -5.52 21.96
CA PRO A 160 -4.65 -5.46 23.25
C PRO A 160 -3.13 -5.27 23.17
N LYS A 161 -2.46 -5.80 22.14
CA LYS A 161 -1.01 -5.63 21.92
C LYS A 161 -0.63 -4.45 21.01
N GLY A 162 -1.57 -3.58 20.63
CA GLY A 162 -1.25 -2.29 20.03
C GLY A 162 -1.26 -2.20 18.49
N LEU A 163 -1.87 -3.16 17.79
CA LEU A 163 -2.13 -3.05 16.35
C LEU A 163 -3.35 -2.15 16.11
N ALA A 164 -3.23 -1.18 15.20
CA ALA A 164 -4.35 -0.44 14.64
C ALA A 164 -5.23 -1.36 13.78
N TYR A 165 -6.32 -1.86 14.34
CA TYR A 165 -7.17 -2.89 13.75
C TYR A 165 -8.35 -2.27 13.00
N ARG A 166 -8.13 -1.97 11.72
CA ARG A 166 -9.15 -1.32 10.87
C ARG A 166 -10.27 -2.27 10.44
N THR A 167 -9.91 -3.50 10.09
CA THR A 167 -10.82 -4.54 9.60
C THR A 167 -10.13 -5.89 9.69
N LYS A 168 -10.91 -6.98 9.62
CA LYS A 168 -10.38 -8.35 9.63
C LYS A 168 -9.59 -8.71 8.37
N TRP A 169 -9.91 -8.10 7.23
CA TRP A 169 -9.26 -8.40 5.94
C TRP A 169 -7.97 -7.60 5.80
N GLY A 170 -6.81 -8.25 5.87
CA GLY A 170 -5.53 -7.58 5.76
C GLY A 170 -5.34 -6.51 6.84
N SER A 171 -5.54 -6.88 8.11
CA SER A 171 -5.38 -5.98 9.25
C SER A 171 -3.98 -5.37 9.28
N LEU A 172 -2.94 -6.18 9.05
CA LEU A 172 -1.55 -5.72 8.98
C LEU A 172 -1.27 -4.84 7.76
N ARG A 173 -1.85 -5.18 6.60
CA ARG A 173 -1.77 -4.34 5.38
C ARG A 173 -2.27 -2.93 5.65
N HIS A 174 -3.41 -2.80 6.32
CA HIS A 174 -3.99 -1.48 6.60
C HIS A 174 -3.15 -0.66 7.58
N ALA A 175 -2.67 -1.28 8.66
CA ALA A 175 -1.76 -0.62 9.59
C ALA A 175 -0.47 -0.17 8.88
N ALA A 176 0.11 -1.04 8.04
CA ALA A 176 1.34 -0.75 7.31
C ALA A 176 1.17 0.39 6.28
N ASN A 177 0.10 0.35 5.48
CA ASN A 177 -0.19 1.41 4.50
C ASN A 177 -0.32 2.79 5.16
N GLN A 178 -1.01 2.86 6.29
CA GLN A 178 -1.22 4.12 7.00
C GLN A 178 0.05 4.59 7.70
N ALA A 179 0.79 3.66 8.31
CA ALA A 179 2.07 3.99 8.92
C ALA A 179 3.08 4.52 7.89
N PHE A 180 3.10 3.96 6.67
CA PHE A 180 3.89 4.52 5.56
C PHE A 180 3.53 5.97 5.26
N LEU A 181 2.24 6.28 5.05
CA LEU A 181 1.82 7.65 4.75
C LEU A 181 2.04 8.62 5.94
N ALA A 182 1.95 8.13 7.17
CA ALA A 182 2.29 8.91 8.37
C ALA A 182 3.78 9.29 8.38
N LEU A 183 4.67 8.38 7.95
CA LEU A 183 6.10 8.69 7.78
C LEU A 183 6.31 9.77 6.71
N ILE A 184 5.61 9.70 5.57
CA ILE A 184 5.68 10.76 4.55
C ILE A 184 5.20 12.10 5.12
N ALA A 185 4.10 12.11 5.87
CA ALA A 185 3.58 13.32 6.51
C ALA A 185 4.57 13.88 7.55
N ALA A 186 5.24 13.00 8.32
CA ALA A 186 6.30 13.38 9.26
C ALA A 186 7.49 14.04 8.55
N GLU A 187 7.96 13.48 7.44
CA GLU A 187 9.02 14.09 6.62
C GLU A 187 8.58 15.43 6.00
N ALA A 188 7.28 15.60 5.76
CA ALA A 188 6.72 16.88 5.32
C ALA A 188 6.55 17.91 6.46
N GLY A 189 6.84 17.53 7.71
CA GLY A 189 6.80 18.42 8.89
C GLY A 189 5.51 18.35 9.71
N ILE A 190 4.61 17.40 9.44
CA ILE A 190 3.34 17.25 10.18
C ILE A 190 3.53 16.21 11.30
N ASN A 191 3.37 16.64 12.55
CA ASN A 191 3.46 15.83 13.77
C ASN A 191 4.62 14.78 13.75
N PRO A 192 5.85 15.19 13.41
CA PRO A 192 6.89 14.26 12.98
C PRO A 192 7.26 13.22 14.05
N THR A 193 7.33 13.62 15.32
CA THR A 193 7.67 12.71 16.42
C THR A 193 6.58 11.67 16.65
N GLU A 194 5.32 12.09 16.70
CA GLU A 194 4.18 11.22 16.96
C GLU A 194 3.98 10.22 15.83
N TYR A 195 3.98 10.69 14.58
CA TYR A 195 3.79 9.84 13.40
C TYR A 195 4.92 8.83 13.21
N ARG A 196 6.19 9.22 13.44
CA ARG A 196 7.32 8.27 13.39
C ARG A 196 7.23 7.24 14.51
N ASN A 197 6.90 7.63 15.73
CA ASN A 197 6.76 6.70 16.86
C ASN A 197 5.60 5.72 16.65
N TRP A 198 4.48 6.21 16.14
CA TRP A 198 3.34 5.36 15.80
C TRP A 198 3.67 4.39 14.66
N ALA A 199 4.26 4.88 13.57
CA ALA A 199 4.67 4.02 12.47
C ALA A 199 5.69 2.96 12.92
N LYS A 200 6.59 3.32 13.84
CA LYS A 200 7.53 2.38 14.45
C LYS A 200 6.82 1.28 15.26
N SER A 201 5.76 1.61 16.01
CA SER A 201 5.01 0.58 16.75
C SER A 201 4.28 -0.39 15.83
N GLN A 202 3.72 0.11 14.72
CA GLN A 202 3.02 -0.75 13.76
C GLN A 202 3.98 -1.71 13.03
N ILE A 203 5.17 -1.23 12.61
CA ILE A 203 6.16 -2.12 12.00
C ILE A 203 6.73 -3.09 13.04
N GLY A 204 6.98 -2.65 14.27
CA GLY A 204 7.43 -3.52 15.37
C GLY A 204 6.46 -4.67 15.64
N TYR A 205 5.16 -4.38 15.67
CA TYR A 205 4.10 -5.39 15.77
C TYR A 205 4.20 -6.44 14.65
N ILE A 206 4.31 -6.00 13.38
CA ILE A 206 4.40 -6.87 12.21
C ILE A 206 5.63 -7.79 12.29
N LEU A 207 6.74 -7.26 12.77
CA LEU A 207 8.04 -7.93 12.72
C LEU A 207 8.30 -8.87 13.89
N GLY A 208 7.75 -8.60 15.08
CA GLY A 208 8.11 -9.43 16.25
C GLY A 208 7.66 -9.00 17.63
N ASP A 209 7.27 -7.73 17.86
CA ASP A 209 7.09 -7.19 19.22
C ASP A 209 6.05 -7.94 20.05
N THR A 210 5.15 -8.68 19.40
CA THR A 210 4.10 -9.47 20.05
C THR A 210 4.50 -10.90 20.41
N GLY A 211 5.76 -11.28 20.17
CA GLY A 211 6.34 -12.61 20.40
C GLY A 211 6.43 -13.50 19.15
N ARG A 212 5.96 -13.02 17.99
CA ARG A 212 6.13 -13.69 16.69
C ARG A 212 6.20 -12.68 15.54
N SER A 213 6.76 -13.10 14.41
CA SER A 213 6.66 -12.38 13.14
C SER A 213 5.38 -12.71 12.41
N PHE A 214 4.91 -11.78 11.59
CA PHE A 214 3.86 -11.99 10.59
C PHE A 214 4.40 -11.94 9.15
N VAL A 215 5.73 -11.98 8.99
CA VAL A 215 6.40 -11.96 7.69
C VAL A 215 6.97 -13.34 7.42
N VAL A 216 6.51 -13.97 6.33
CA VAL A 216 6.93 -15.33 5.96
C VAL A 216 8.44 -15.40 5.81
N GLY A 217 9.06 -16.37 6.50
CA GLY A 217 10.50 -16.61 6.45
C GLY A 217 11.37 -15.59 7.20
N PHE A 218 10.80 -14.74 8.05
CA PHE A 218 11.53 -13.70 8.79
C PHE A 218 11.25 -13.74 10.30
N GLY A 219 12.26 -13.44 11.12
CA GLY A 219 12.07 -13.24 12.56
C GLY A 219 11.73 -14.53 13.34
N VAL A 220 11.06 -14.36 14.48
CA VAL A 220 10.72 -15.44 15.41
C VAL A 220 9.36 -16.03 15.07
N SER A 221 9.26 -17.35 14.90
CA SER A 221 7.99 -18.07 14.66
C SER A 221 7.12 -17.45 13.53
N PRO A 222 7.67 -17.25 12.31
CA PRO A 222 6.92 -16.69 11.20
C PRO A 222 5.79 -17.62 10.72
N PRO A 223 4.82 -17.11 9.95
CA PRO A 223 3.85 -17.93 9.25
C PRO A 223 4.53 -18.93 8.31
N THR A 224 3.99 -20.14 8.26
CA THR A 224 4.48 -21.24 7.43
C THR A 224 3.39 -21.91 6.59
N HIS A 225 2.13 -21.51 6.80
CA HIS A 225 0.96 -22.02 6.10
C HIS A 225 0.21 -20.90 5.36
N GLU A 226 0.92 -19.96 4.74
CA GLU A 226 0.29 -18.88 3.99
C GLU A 226 -0.60 -19.43 2.85
N HIS A 227 -1.74 -18.77 2.61
CA HIS A 227 -2.72 -19.15 1.58
C HIS A 227 -2.20 -18.83 0.18
N HIS A 228 -1.20 -19.59 -0.28
CA HIS A 228 -0.50 -19.35 -1.53
C HIS A 228 -0.22 -20.65 -2.32
N ARG A 229 -0.87 -20.78 -3.47
CA ARG A 229 -0.88 -22.01 -4.29
C ARG A 229 0.52 -22.48 -4.69
N ALA A 230 1.35 -21.58 -5.21
CA ALA A 230 2.67 -21.98 -5.69
C ALA A 230 3.62 -22.33 -4.53
N ALA A 231 3.43 -21.73 -3.36
CA ALA A 231 4.25 -22.02 -2.18
C ALA A 231 3.87 -23.38 -1.56
N SER A 232 2.59 -23.74 -1.60
CA SER A 232 2.09 -25.01 -1.06
C SER A 232 2.34 -26.22 -1.97
N CYS A 233 2.63 -26.00 -3.26
CA CYS A 233 2.89 -27.11 -4.18
C CYS A 233 4.21 -27.84 -3.83
N PRO A 234 4.28 -29.16 -4.07
CA PRO A 234 5.51 -29.91 -3.90
C PRO A 234 6.48 -29.63 -5.04
N VAL A 235 7.74 -30.04 -4.86
CA VAL A 235 8.76 -29.97 -5.92
C VAL A 235 8.42 -30.95 -7.05
N ILE A 236 8.59 -30.51 -8.29
CA ILE A 236 8.48 -31.36 -9.50
C ILE A 236 9.44 -32.56 -9.36
N PRO A 237 9.05 -33.79 -9.74
CA PRO A 237 7.90 -34.15 -10.58
C PRO A 237 6.60 -34.47 -9.83
N ALA A 238 6.51 -34.24 -8.51
CA ALA A 238 5.29 -34.50 -7.78
C ALA A 238 4.12 -33.65 -8.33
N THR A 239 2.93 -34.25 -8.41
CA THR A 239 1.74 -33.55 -8.90
C THR A 239 1.18 -32.65 -7.80
N CYS A 240 0.93 -31.38 -8.12
CA CYS A 240 0.22 -30.46 -7.25
C CYS A 240 -1.29 -30.51 -7.53
N SER A 241 -2.09 -30.79 -6.50
CA SER A 241 -3.56 -30.86 -6.54
C SER A 241 -4.19 -29.92 -5.51
N HIS A 242 -5.53 -29.89 -5.44
CA HIS A 242 -6.24 -29.13 -4.42
C HIS A 242 -5.99 -29.67 -3.00
N ASP A 243 -5.61 -30.94 -2.87
CA ASP A 243 -5.37 -31.59 -1.56
C ASP A 243 -4.27 -30.90 -0.74
N PHE A 244 -3.35 -30.17 -1.41
CA PHE A 244 -2.32 -29.37 -0.75
C PHE A 244 -2.89 -28.19 0.04
N LEU A 245 -4.13 -27.75 -0.24
CA LEU A 245 -4.80 -26.73 0.56
C LEU A 245 -4.98 -27.20 2.01
N ASP A 246 -5.42 -28.45 2.21
CA ASP A 246 -5.80 -29.00 3.51
C ASP A 246 -4.64 -29.64 4.29
N MET A 247 -3.46 -29.77 3.68
CA MET A 247 -2.28 -30.37 4.31
C MET A 247 -1.88 -29.66 5.60
N LYS A 248 -1.52 -30.44 6.64
CA LYS A 248 -1.13 -29.92 7.95
C LYS A 248 0.37 -29.60 8.09
N TYR A 249 1.15 -29.94 7.08
CA TYR A 249 2.56 -29.58 7.02
C TYR A 249 2.72 -28.17 6.46
N PRO A 250 3.81 -27.46 6.85
CA PRO A 250 4.22 -26.19 6.25
C PRO A 250 4.24 -26.23 4.72
N ASN A 251 4.12 -25.05 4.10
CA ASN A 251 4.37 -24.90 2.67
C ASN A 251 5.79 -25.39 2.31
N PRO A 252 5.95 -26.26 1.29
CA PRO A 252 7.27 -26.75 0.88
C PRO A 252 8.25 -25.65 0.44
N HIS A 253 7.72 -24.53 -0.05
CA HIS A 253 8.50 -23.37 -0.46
C HIS A 253 8.22 -22.20 0.46
N ILE A 254 9.28 -21.61 1.00
CA ILE A 254 9.18 -20.41 1.82
C ILE A 254 8.95 -19.19 0.91
N LEU A 255 7.80 -18.53 1.06
CA LEU A 255 7.47 -17.30 0.34
C LEU A 255 8.08 -16.07 1.05
N TYR A 256 9.42 -15.98 1.02
CA TYR A 256 10.15 -14.95 1.76
C TYR A 256 9.58 -13.53 1.59
N GLY A 257 9.36 -12.87 2.72
CA GLY A 257 8.95 -11.46 2.78
C GLY A 257 7.44 -11.23 2.62
N ALA A 258 6.63 -12.26 2.36
CA ALA A 258 5.19 -12.10 2.26
C ALA A 258 4.59 -11.69 3.62
N LEU A 259 3.80 -10.62 3.61
CA LEU A 259 3.03 -10.19 4.77
C LEU A 259 1.68 -10.89 4.75
N VAL A 260 1.39 -11.67 5.80
CA VAL A 260 0.06 -12.30 5.94
C VAL A 260 -1.01 -11.30 6.34
N GLY A 261 -2.28 -11.66 6.17
CA GLY A 261 -3.41 -10.80 6.50
C GLY A 261 -3.39 -10.27 7.93
N GLY A 262 -3.04 -11.12 8.89
CA GLY A 262 -2.77 -10.72 10.27
C GLY A 262 -3.68 -11.34 11.32
N PRO A 263 -3.49 -10.95 12.59
CA PRO A 263 -4.31 -11.43 13.69
C PRO A 263 -5.72 -10.83 13.65
N GLY A 264 -6.63 -11.41 14.42
CA GLY A 264 -7.92 -10.81 14.73
C GLY A 264 -7.83 -9.69 15.77
N GLN A 265 -8.98 -9.18 16.19
CA GLN A 265 -9.08 -7.98 17.02
C GLN A 265 -8.48 -8.15 18.43
N ASN A 266 -8.33 -9.39 18.91
CA ASN A 266 -7.76 -9.69 20.22
C ASN A 266 -6.36 -10.32 20.11
N ASP A 267 -5.63 -10.00 19.04
CA ASP A 267 -4.28 -10.51 18.72
C ASP A 267 -4.21 -12.03 18.45
N GLU A 268 -5.36 -12.68 18.27
CA GLU A 268 -5.39 -14.11 18.02
C GLU A 268 -5.06 -14.43 16.55
N TYR A 269 -4.17 -15.42 16.34
CA TYR A 269 -3.69 -15.81 15.02
C TYR A 269 -3.37 -17.29 14.99
N ASP A 270 -3.99 -17.98 14.03
CA ASP A 270 -3.79 -19.38 13.71
C ASP A 270 -3.08 -19.47 12.35
N ASP A 271 -1.95 -20.17 12.28
CA ASP A 271 -1.18 -20.38 11.03
C ASP A 271 -1.80 -21.55 10.25
N VAL A 272 -2.86 -21.26 9.49
CA VAL A 272 -3.68 -22.28 8.81
C VAL A 272 -3.95 -21.86 7.37
N ARG A 273 -3.55 -22.70 6.42
CA ARG A 273 -3.65 -22.41 4.97
C ARG A 273 -5.06 -22.16 4.47
N THR A 274 -6.06 -22.79 5.07
CA THR A 274 -7.48 -22.57 4.72
C THR A 274 -8.05 -21.28 5.30
N ASP A 275 -7.37 -20.63 6.26
CA ASP A 275 -7.76 -19.34 6.80
C ASP A 275 -7.26 -18.21 5.88
N TYR A 276 -8.03 -17.96 4.82
CA TYR A 276 -7.78 -16.89 3.87
C TYR A 276 -8.05 -15.48 4.44
N VAL A 277 -8.43 -15.34 5.72
CA VAL A 277 -8.50 -14.02 6.37
C VAL A 277 -7.13 -13.68 6.96
N ARG A 278 -6.62 -14.58 7.79
CA ARG A 278 -5.39 -14.34 8.56
C ARG A 278 -4.12 -14.69 7.79
N ASN A 279 -4.18 -15.70 6.92
CA ASN A 279 -3.03 -16.25 6.19
C ASN A 279 -3.00 -15.87 4.71
N GLU A 280 -3.92 -15.04 4.23
CA GLU A 280 -3.84 -14.49 2.87
C GLU A 280 -2.58 -13.62 2.71
N VAL A 281 -1.97 -13.71 1.53
CA VAL A 281 -0.83 -12.90 1.10
C VAL A 281 -1.18 -12.29 -0.26
N ALA A 282 -0.85 -11.02 -0.46
CA ALA A 282 -1.17 -10.30 -1.68
C ALA A 282 -0.16 -9.18 -1.98
N LEU A 283 -0.11 -8.72 -3.23
CA LEU A 283 0.79 -7.63 -3.63
C LEU A 283 0.49 -6.34 -2.88
N ASP A 284 -0.79 -6.00 -2.70
CA ASP A 284 -1.21 -4.79 -1.99
C ASP A 284 -0.97 -4.87 -0.48
N TYR A 285 -0.80 -6.08 0.08
CA TYR A 285 -0.41 -6.25 1.49
C TYR A 285 1.04 -5.82 1.71
N ASN A 286 1.89 -6.11 0.73
CA ASN A 286 3.31 -5.85 0.80
C ASN A 286 3.71 -4.43 0.35
N ALA A 287 2.87 -3.72 -0.41
CA ALA A 287 3.21 -2.41 -0.98
C ALA A 287 3.57 -1.36 0.08
N GLY A 288 2.63 -0.99 0.97
CA GLY A 288 2.89 -0.03 2.04
C GLY A 288 3.86 -0.56 3.10
N PHE A 289 3.83 -1.87 3.39
CA PHE A 289 4.77 -2.51 4.31
C PHE A 289 6.23 -2.37 3.87
N LYS A 290 6.55 -2.69 2.60
CA LYS A 290 7.90 -2.55 2.06
C LYS A 290 8.36 -1.09 2.11
N ALA A 291 7.48 -0.16 1.75
CA ALA A 291 7.79 1.27 1.73
C ALA A 291 8.03 1.82 3.14
N GLN A 292 7.19 1.43 4.12
CA GLN A 292 7.38 1.74 5.54
C GLN A 292 8.70 1.20 6.09
N TRP A 293 9.03 -0.06 5.79
CA TRP A 293 10.28 -0.69 6.22
C TRP A 293 11.50 0.10 5.72
N GLN A 294 11.50 0.52 4.45
CA GLN A 294 12.58 1.32 3.88
C GLN A 294 12.72 2.66 4.62
N CYS A 295 11.62 3.38 4.82
CA CYS A 295 11.63 4.63 5.57
C CYS A 295 12.18 4.45 7.00
N TYR A 296 11.86 3.33 7.67
CA TYR A 296 12.37 3.02 9.00
C TYR A 296 13.87 2.70 9.01
N ALA A 297 14.35 1.92 8.04
CA ALA A 297 15.77 1.60 7.90
C ALA A 297 16.64 2.85 7.68
N ASP A 298 16.06 3.91 7.10
CA ASP A 298 16.74 5.16 6.81
C ASP A 298 16.66 6.21 7.95
N VAL A 299 15.92 5.95 9.04
CA VAL A 299 15.91 6.84 10.22
C VAL A 299 17.19 6.61 11.04
N PRO A 300 18.07 7.60 11.21
CA PRO A 300 19.25 7.45 12.06
C PRO A 300 18.83 7.11 13.50
N PRO A 301 19.57 6.23 14.20
CA PRO A 301 19.23 5.83 15.55
C PRO A 301 19.16 7.07 16.47
N VAL A 302 18.13 7.10 17.32
CA VAL A 302 18.02 8.07 18.41
C VAL A 302 19.28 7.94 19.28
N PRO A 303 20.00 9.03 19.61
CA PRO A 303 21.20 8.95 20.45
C PRO A 303 20.84 8.31 21.79
N GLY A 304 21.33 7.08 22.03
CA GLY A 304 21.10 6.35 23.28
C GLY A 304 20.73 4.86 23.15
N GLY A 305 20.41 4.36 21.95
CA GLY A 305 20.22 2.93 21.70
C GLY A 305 21.36 2.37 20.86
N GLY A 306 22.23 1.56 21.46
CA GLY A 306 23.43 1.05 20.79
C GLY A 306 23.10 0.02 19.71
N ILE A 307 23.20 0.41 18.44
CA ILE A 307 23.65 -0.43 17.31
C ILE A 307 24.36 0.50 16.30
N GLY A 308 25.43 -0.02 15.68
CA GLY A 308 26.50 0.66 14.93
C GLY A 308 26.16 1.84 14.00
N GLN A 309 27.06 2.82 14.00
CA GLN A 309 27.09 3.97 13.10
C GLN A 309 27.36 3.53 11.64
N ALA A 310 26.54 4.02 10.71
CA ALA A 310 26.86 4.11 9.28
C ALA A 310 26.68 5.57 8.82
N PRO A 311 27.49 6.06 7.85
CA PRO A 311 27.58 7.48 7.52
C PRO A 311 26.33 7.99 6.81
N GLY A 312 26.02 9.27 7.03
CA GLY A 312 24.73 9.91 6.76
C GLY A 312 24.23 9.87 5.31
N PHE A 313 22.91 9.80 5.18
CA PHE A 313 22.18 9.77 3.92
C PHE A 313 21.61 11.14 3.53
N ARG A 314 21.81 11.51 2.26
CA ARG A 314 21.01 12.52 1.58
C ARG A 314 19.71 11.87 1.13
N LEU A 315 18.61 12.18 1.80
CA LEU A 315 17.25 11.87 1.32
C LEU A 315 17.00 12.66 0.03
N ALA A 316 17.16 12.01 -1.12
CA ALA A 316 16.68 12.52 -2.39
C ALA A 316 15.15 12.54 -2.33
N LYS A 317 14.59 13.74 -2.12
CA LYS A 317 13.17 14.06 -2.35
C LYS A 317 12.74 13.43 -3.67
N LEU A 318 11.99 12.31 -3.63
CA LEU A 318 11.23 11.62 -4.69
C LEU A 318 11.37 10.08 -4.64
N GLU A 319 12.36 9.51 -3.95
CA GLU A 319 12.57 8.05 -3.95
C GLU A 319 11.56 7.23 -3.12
N MET A 320 10.72 7.87 -2.28
CA MET A 320 9.67 7.18 -1.52
C MET A 320 8.55 6.57 -2.39
N PHE A 321 8.43 6.96 -3.66
CA PHE A 321 7.47 6.36 -4.59
C PHE A 321 8.08 5.26 -5.49
N SER A 322 9.38 5.01 -5.41
CA SER A 322 10.04 3.91 -6.15
C SER A 322 9.75 2.56 -5.49
N ILE A 323 8.79 1.80 -6.02
CA ILE A 323 8.55 0.39 -5.64
C ILE A 323 9.52 -0.54 -6.36
#